data_AF-A0A2V2S404-F1
#
_entry.id   AF-A0A2V2S404-F1
#
_cell.length_a   1.000
_cell.length_b   1.000
_cell.length_c   1.000
_cell.angle_alpha   90.00
_cell.angle_beta   90.00
_cell.angle_gamma   90.00
#
_symmetry.space_group_name_H-M   'P 1'
#
loop_
_entity.id
_entity.type
_entity.pdbx_description
1 polymer ?
#
loop_
_entity_poly.entity_id
_entity_poly.type
_entity_poly.pdbx_seq_one_letter_code
_entity_poly.pdbx_strand_id
1 'polypeptide(L)'
;MNCLKRFLCITFLNLVALVPAFGLAGDLERPSLAMPASTPETFRTNLMAAISEKELNFLDGHFVNGSTTLHYGGSTEALNRLIARLSGMDGVRVWITFVKEPGGPAWTLSHNAWADAGGIALQINIAAATLKLEQLGITIAGASKGR
;
A
#
# COMPACT_ATOMS: atom_id res chain seq x y z
N MET A 1 56.14 35.14 -34.38
CA MET A 1 56.05 33.77 -34.95
C MET A 1 55.04 32.98 -34.13
N ASN A 2 54.04 32.45 -34.82
CA ASN A 2 52.80 31.88 -34.31
C ASN A 2 53.02 30.51 -33.65
N CYS A 3 52.31 30.19 -32.56
CA CYS A 3 51.85 28.81 -32.36
C CYS A 3 50.65 28.73 -31.40
N LEU A 4 49.48 28.83 -32.02
CA LEU A 4 48.15 28.51 -31.51
C LEU A 4 48.08 27.04 -31.06
N LYS A 5 48.19 26.75 -29.76
CA LYS A 5 47.97 25.39 -29.21
C LYS A 5 46.51 25.22 -28.76
N ARG A 6 45.77 24.75 -29.76
CA ARG A 6 44.47 24.05 -29.77
C ARG A 6 43.92 23.60 -28.41
N PHE A 7 42.72 24.11 -28.14
CA PHE A 7 41.65 23.48 -27.38
C PHE A 7 41.57 21.96 -27.63
N LEU A 8 41.65 21.16 -26.56
CA LEU A 8 41.18 19.78 -26.55
C LEU A 8 40.23 19.64 -25.35
N CYS A 9 38.99 20.08 -25.54
CA CYS A 9 37.91 19.84 -24.60
C CYS A 9 37.44 18.39 -24.83
N ILE A 10 37.98 17.45 -24.04
CA ILE A 10 37.50 16.06 -24.05
C ILE A 10 36.18 16.04 -23.30
N THR A 11 35.08 16.30 -24.01
CA THR A 11 33.73 16.00 -23.54
C THR A 11 33.58 14.48 -23.50
N PHE A 12 33.81 13.87 -22.33
CA PHE A 12 33.33 12.53 -22.03
C PHE A 12 31.80 12.57 -22.05
N LEU A 13 31.22 12.30 -23.22
CA LEU A 13 29.80 12.05 -23.40
C LEU A 13 29.51 10.69 -22.73
N ASN A 14 29.17 10.73 -21.44
CA ASN A 14 28.69 9.55 -20.72
C ASN A 14 27.40 9.09 -21.40
N LEU A 15 27.50 8.02 -22.19
CA LEU A 15 26.37 7.30 -22.74
C LEU A 15 25.67 6.60 -21.55
N VAL A 16 24.79 7.34 -20.87
CA VAL A 16 23.91 6.76 -19.86
C VAL A 16 22.97 5.82 -20.61
N ALA A 17 23.27 4.53 -20.57
CA ALA A 17 22.33 3.51 -20.99
C ALA A 17 21.09 3.67 -20.10
N LEU A 18 20.03 4.27 -20.65
CA LEU A 18 18.69 4.18 -20.09
C LEU A 18 18.34 2.70 -20.06
N VAL A 19 18.58 2.04 -18.93
CA VAL A 19 17.96 0.74 -18.66
C VAL A 19 16.47 1.05 -18.55
N PRO A 20 15.62 0.57 -19.46
CA PRO A 20 14.19 0.70 -19.28
C PRO A 20 13.85 -0.07 -18.01
N ALA A 21 13.53 0.65 -16.93
CA ALA A 21 12.92 0.05 -15.76
C ALA A 21 11.52 -0.40 -16.20
N PHE A 22 11.39 -1.68 -16.56
CA PHE A 22 10.10 -2.27 -16.86
C PHE A 22 9.29 -2.29 -15.57
N GLY A 23 8.40 -1.30 -15.41
CA GLY A 23 7.40 -1.31 -14.35
C GLY A 23 6.38 -2.39 -14.66
N LEU A 24 6.14 -3.31 -13.73
CA LEU A 24 5.00 -4.22 -13.81
C LEU A 24 3.80 -3.52 -13.18
N ALA A 25 2.70 -3.41 -13.91
CA ALA A 25 1.45 -2.89 -13.36
C ALA A 25 0.29 -3.75 -13.85
N GLY A 26 -0.81 -3.74 -13.12
CA GLY A 26 -2.01 -4.45 -13.51
C GLY A 26 -3.14 -4.31 -12.51
N ASP A 27 -4.31 -4.76 -12.95
CA ASP A 27 -5.52 -4.80 -12.14
C ASP A 27 -5.62 -6.13 -11.38
N LEU A 28 -6.37 -6.11 -10.28
CA LEU A 28 -6.56 -7.24 -9.39
C LEU A 28 -8.05 -7.57 -9.30
N GLU A 29 -8.41 -8.77 -9.75
CA GLU A 29 -9.77 -9.31 -9.60
C GLU A 29 -10.06 -9.83 -8.18
N ARG A 30 -9.03 -9.92 -7.34
CA ARG A 30 -9.13 -10.36 -5.95
C ARG A 30 -8.08 -9.64 -5.08
N PRO A 31 -8.34 -9.46 -3.76
CA PRO A 31 -7.36 -8.89 -2.85
C PRO A 31 -6.05 -9.67 -2.87
N SER A 32 -4.94 -8.95 -3.05
CA SER A 32 -3.59 -9.49 -3.00
C SER A 32 -2.64 -8.35 -2.72
N LEU A 33 -1.54 -8.60 -2.01
CA LEU A 33 -0.46 -7.62 -1.81
C LEU A 33 0.85 -8.24 -2.27
N ALA A 34 1.70 -7.42 -2.90
CA ALA A 34 3.08 -7.80 -3.13
C ALA A 34 3.80 -7.96 -1.77
N MET A 35 4.69 -8.93 -1.65
CA MET A 35 5.52 -9.10 -0.45
C MET A 35 6.93 -9.54 -0.83
N PRO A 36 7.97 -9.09 -0.11
CA PRO A 36 9.31 -9.65 -0.26
C PRO A 36 9.31 -11.18 -0.04
N ALA A 37 10.16 -11.90 -0.76
CA ALA A 37 10.32 -13.34 -0.59
C ALA A 37 10.80 -13.73 0.82
N SER A 38 11.45 -12.79 1.53
CA SER A 38 11.89 -12.96 2.91
C SER A 38 10.78 -12.82 3.94
N THR A 39 9.57 -12.37 3.56
CA THR A 39 8.44 -12.24 4.49
C THR A 39 8.01 -13.62 5.00
N PRO A 40 7.89 -13.81 6.33
CA PRO A 40 7.44 -15.07 6.91
C PRO A 40 6.13 -15.55 6.31
N GLU A 41 6.05 -16.84 5.96
CA GLU A 41 4.87 -17.41 5.31
C GLU A 41 3.61 -17.29 6.17
N THR A 42 3.73 -17.47 7.48
CA THR A 42 2.63 -17.31 8.43
C THR A 42 2.08 -15.89 8.44
N PHE A 43 2.97 -14.89 8.43
CA PHE A 43 2.60 -13.48 8.34
C PHE A 43 1.86 -13.19 7.04
N ARG A 44 2.42 -13.63 5.90
CA ARG A 44 1.81 -13.49 4.58
C ARG A 44 0.42 -14.11 4.52
N THR A 45 0.27 -15.35 4.95
CA THR A 45 -1.02 -16.06 4.96
C THR A 45 -2.04 -15.37 5.84
N ASN A 46 -1.66 -14.94 7.05
CA ASN A 46 -2.55 -14.26 7.98
C ASN A 46 -3.03 -12.90 7.43
N LEU A 47 -2.11 -12.12 6.85
CA LEU A 47 -2.46 -10.83 6.26
C LEU A 47 -3.37 -11.00 5.04
N MET A 48 -3.05 -11.92 4.12
CA MET A 48 -3.90 -12.21 2.96
C MET A 48 -5.30 -12.66 3.38
N ALA A 49 -5.39 -13.51 4.42
CA ALA A 49 -6.67 -13.98 4.93
C ALA A 49 -7.49 -12.87 5.59
N ALA A 50 -6.86 -11.84 6.17
CA ALA A 50 -7.56 -10.69 6.74
C ALA A 50 -8.14 -9.77 5.66
N ILE A 51 -7.40 -9.50 4.58
CA ILE A 51 -7.85 -8.58 3.53
C ILE A 51 -8.79 -9.23 2.50
N SER A 52 -8.96 -10.56 2.56
CA SER A 52 -9.77 -11.34 1.61
C SER A 52 -11.12 -11.80 2.18
N GLU A 53 -11.51 -11.33 3.36
CA GLU A 53 -12.84 -11.63 3.94
C GLU A 53 -13.95 -11.11 3.02
N LYS A 54 -14.96 -11.95 2.75
CA LYS A 54 -16.06 -11.64 1.82
C LYS A 54 -16.85 -10.41 2.27
N GLU A 55 -17.02 -10.26 3.57
CA GLU A 55 -17.74 -9.18 4.22
C GLU A 55 -17.09 -7.81 4.02
N LEU A 56 -15.81 -7.76 3.62
CA LEU A 56 -15.14 -6.51 3.29
C LEU A 56 -15.65 -5.91 1.97
N ASN A 57 -16.33 -6.71 1.14
CA ASN A 57 -16.89 -6.30 -0.15
C ASN A 57 -15.82 -5.64 -1.03
N PHE A 58 -14.81 -6.43 -1.41
CA PHE A 58 -13.78 -6.01 -2.36
C PHE A 58 -14.41 -5.59 -3.69
N LEU A 59 -14.01 -4.43 -4.19
CA LEU A 59 -14.52 -3.86 -5.43
C LEU A 59 -13.55 -4.10 -6.58
N ASP A 60 -12.32 -3.63 -6.40
CA ASP A 60 -11.22 -3.77 -7.34
C ASP A 60 -9.88 -3.48 -6.64
N GLY A 61 -8.78 -3.71 -7.36
CA GLY A 61 -7.46 -3.28 -6.93
C GLY A 61 -6.54 -3.11 -8.11
N HIS A 62 -5.44 -2.41 -7.89
CA HIS A 62 -4.38 -2.27 -8.88
C HIS A 62 -3.03 -2.29 -8.17
N PHE A 63 -1.99 -2.62 -8.92
CA PHE A 63 -0.63 -2.55 -8.43
C PHE A 63 0.29 -1.89 -9.45
N VAL A 64 1.34 -1.27 -8.93
CA VAL A 64 2.49 -0.80 -9.69
C VAL A 64 3.72 -1.26 -8.94
N ASN A 65 4.37 -2.28 -9.48
CA ASN A 65 5.49 -2.99 -8.89
C ASN A 65 5.16 -3.54 -7.48
N GLY A 66 5.87 -3.09 -6.45
CA GLY A 66 5.63 -3.46 -5.06
C GLY A 66 4.54 -2.65 -4.36
N SER A 67 3.93 -1.67 -5.03
CA SER A 67 2.84 -0.87 -4.46
C SER A 67 1.49 -1.41 -4.89
N THR A 68 0.58 -1.60 -3.95
CA THR A 68 -0.76 -2.11 -4.20
C THR A 68 -1.80 -1.20 -3.56
N THR A 69 -2.91 -0.99 -4.27
CA THR A 69 -4.08 -0.26 -3.80
C THR A 69 -5.30 -1.16 -3.99
N LEU A 70 -6.10 -1.34 -2.94
CA LEU A 70 -7.31 -2.15 -2.92
C LEU A 70 -8.50 -1.29 -2.48
N HIS A 71 -9.61 -1.38 -3.20
CA HIS A 71 -10.83 -0.63 -2.92
C HIS A 71 -11.92 -1.55 -2.37
N TYR A 72 -12.63 -1.04 -1.38
CA TYR A 72 -13.67 -1.79 -0.66
C TYR A 72 -14.94 -0.97 -0.49
N GLY A 73 -16.08 -1.65 -0.52
CA GLY A 73 -17.42 -1.08 -0.35
C GLY A 73 -18.18 -1.67 0.83
N GLY A 74 -17.49 -2.23 1.83
CA GLY A 74 -18.13 -2.88 2.97
C GLY A 74 -18.80 -1.90 3.94
N SER A 75 -19.28 -2.43 5.07
CA SER A 75 -19.88 -1.66 6.15
C SER A 75 -18.89 -1.23 7.24
N THR A 76 -19.31 -0.34 8.14
CA THR A 76 -18.50 0.06 9.31
C THR A 76 -18.07 -1.13 10.17
N GLU A 77 -18.96 -2.12 10.35
CA GLU A 77 -18.66 -3.32 11.13
C GLU A 77 -17.56 -4.16 10.45
N ALA A 78 -17.58 -4.27 9.12
CA ALA A 78 -16.55 -4.96 8.37
C ALA A 78 -15.19 -4.24 8.51
N LEU A 79 -15.19 -2.91 8.40
CA LEU A 79 -14.00 -2.08 8.59
C LEU A 79 -13.42 -2.22 10.01
N ASN A 80 -14.25 -2.17 11.04
CA ASN A 80 -13.82 -2.37 12.44
C ASN A 80 -13.18 -3.75 12.65
N ARG A 81 -13.76 -4.81 12.09
CA ARG A 81 -13.17 -6.15 12.16
C ARG A 81 -11.82 -6.22 11.47
N LEU A 82 -11.69 -5.62 10.29
CA LEU A 82 -10.41 -5.53 9.58
C LEU A 82 -9.36 -4.80 10.43
N ILE A 83 -9.68 -3.61 10.95
CA ILE A 83 -8.78 -2.81 11.79
C ILE A 83 -8.35 -3.61 13.04
N ALA A 84 -9.31 -4.24 13.73
CA ALA A 84 -9.02 -5.06 14.92
C ALA A 84 -8.09 -6.24 14.58
N ARG A 85 -8.37 -6.94 13.47
CA ARG A 85 -7.57 -8.08 13.02
C ARG A 85 -6.16 -7.67 12.63
N LEU A 86 -6.00 -6.57 11.88
CA LEU A 86 -4.69 -6.02 11.50
C LEU A 86 -3.90 -5.56 12.72
N SER A 87 -4.55 -4.86 13.66
CA SER A 87 -3.90 -4.35 14.88
C SER A 87 -3.47 -5.45 15.84
N GLY A 88 -4.08 -6.64 15.74
CA GLY A 88 -3.68 -7.83 16.50
C GLY A 88 -2.54 -8.64 15.87
N MET A 89 -2.08 -8.30 14.67
CA MET A 89 -0.97 -9.00 14.02
C MET A 89 0.38 -8.41 14.39
N ASP A 90 1.28 -9.25 14.92
CA ASP A 90 2.66 -8.86 15.16
C ASP A 90 3.34 -8.40 13.86
N GLY A 91 3.95 -7.21 13.91
CA GLY A 91 4.68 -6.61 12.78
C GLY A 91 3.82 -5.80 11.82
N VAL A 92 2.49 -5.78 11.97
CA VAL A 92 1.61 -4.89 11.18
C VAL A 92 1.53 -3.51 11.82
N ARG A 93 1.64 -2.46 10.99
CA ARG A 93 1.36 -1.07 11.37
C ARG A 93 0.24 -0.55 10.48
N VAL A 94 -0.77 0.05 11.09
CA VAL A 94 -1.91 0.63 10.35
C VAL A 94 -1.88 2.15 10.50
N TRP A 95 -1.83 2.86 9.37
CA TRP A 95 -2.02 4.32 9.32
C TRP A 95 -3.40 4.63 8.79
N ILE A 96 -4.21 5.32 9.59
CA ILE A 96 -5.58 5.67 9.20
C ILE A 96 -5.62 7.13 8.80
N THR A 97 -6.20 7.40 7.63
CA THR A 97 -6.53 8.76 7.17
C THR A 97 -8.01 8.83 6.80
N PHE A 98 -8.58 10.03 6.88
CA PHE A 98 -9.97 10.27 6.52
C PHE A 98 -10.02 11.18 5.30
N VAL A 99 -10.88 10.85 4.34
CA VAL A 99 -11.16 11.65 3.15
C VAL A 99 -12.66 11.76 2.94
N LYS A 100 -13.06 12.75 2.14
CA LYS A 100 -14.45 12.96 1.75
C LYS A 100 -14.54 12.96 0.23
N GLU A 101 -14.90 11.82 -0.34
CA GLU A 101 -14.98 11.61 -1.79
C GLU A 101 -16.36 11.04 -2.16
N PRO A 102 -17.33 11.89 -2.53
CA PRO A 102 -18.66 11.43 -2.91
C PRO A 102 -18.60 10.47 -4.10
N GLY A 103 -19.24 9.30 -3.97
CA GLY A 103 -19.27 8.27 -5.02
C GLY A 103 -18.04 7.37 -5.11
N GLY A 104 -17.00 7.63 -4.31
CA GLY A 104 -15.82 6.77 -4.20
C GLY A 104 -16.06 5.50 -3.37
N PRO A 105 -15.05 4.63 -3.23
CA PRO A 105 -15.11 3.45 -2.37
C PRO A 105 -15.33 3.85 -0.91
N ALA A 106 -15.81 2.92 -0.09
CA ALA A 106 -16.00 3.15 1.34
C ALA A 106 -14.65 3.31 2.05
N TRP A 107 -13.66 2.50 1.67
CA TRP A 107 -12.29 2.69 2.09
C TRP A 107 -11.30 2.10 1.09
N THR A 108 -10.08 2.61 1.17
CA THR A 108 -8.95 2.21 0.34
C THR A 108 -7.82 1.70 1.23
N LEU A 109 -7.29 0.52 0.91
CA LEU A 109 -6.09 -0.02 1.54
C LEU A 109 -4.92 0.13 0.57
N SER A 110 -3.85 0.77 1.03
CA SER A 110 -2.60 0.89 0.28
C SER A 110 -1.44 0.21 1.02
N HIS A 111 -0.57 -0.44 0.27
CA HIS A 111 0.59 -1.16 0.77
C HIS A 111 1.79 -0.93 -0.16
N ASN A 112 2.99 -0.85 0.43
CA ASN A 112 4.22 -0.75 -0.34
C ASN A 112 5.25 -1.76 0.19
N ALA A 113 5.38 -2.87 -0.54
CA ALA A 113 6.26 -3.99 -0.21
C ALA A 113 7.75 -3.62 -0.12
N TRP A 114 8.17 -2.53 -0.73
CA TRP A 114 9.57 -2.09 -0.74
C TRP A 114 9.93 -1.18 0.41
N ALA A 115 8.99 -0.33 0.83
CA ALA A 115 9.21 0.61 1.93
C ALA A 115 8.99 -0.07 3.28
N ASP A 116 7.88 -0.79 3.42
CA ASP A 116 7.49 -1.43 4.67
C ASP A 116 6.51 -2.58 4.41
N ALA A 117 7.01 -3.82 4.45
CA ALA A 117 6.17 -4.99 4.21
C ALA A 117 5.03 -5.17 5.21
N GLY A 118 5.15 -4.62 6.43
CA GLY A 118 4.10 -4.63 7.46
C GLY A 118 3.26 -3.35 7.51
N GLY A 119 3.61 -2.36 6.69
CA GLY A 119 2.97 -1.06 6.67
C GLY A 119 1.70 -1.04 5.82
N ILE A 120 0.57 -0.77 6.44
CA ILE A 120 -0.74 -0.69 5.80
C ILE A 120 -1.31 0.71 5.99
N ALA A 121 -1.58 1.42 4.89
CA ALA A 121 -2.33 2.67 4.92
C ALA A 121 -3.81 2.38 4.63
N LEU A 122 -4.70 2.92 5.46
CA LEU A 122 -6.13 2.78 5.35
C LEU A 122 -6.76 4.17 5.24
N GLN A 123 -7.31 4.47 4.08
CA GLN A 123 -8.01 5.72 3.82
C GLN A 123 -9.52 5.47 3.89
N ILE A 124 -10.19 6.12 4.84
CA ILE A 124 -11.61 5.94 5.13
C ILE A 124 -12.40 7.09 4.49
N ASN A 125 -13.35 6.76 3.62
CA ASN A 125 -14.18 7.74 2.95
C ASN A 125 -15.43 8.07 3.78
N ILE A 126 -15.41 9.20 4.50
CA ILE A 126 -16.53 9.62 5.35
C ILE A 126 -17.77 10.07 4.56
N ALA A 127 -17.70 10.13 3.22
CA ALA A 127 -18.86 10.38 2.37
C ALA A 127 -19.62 9.10 1.99
N ALA A 128 -19.06 7.91 2.25
CA ALA A 128 -19.68 6.65 1.87
C ALA A 128 -20.88 6.31 2.79
N ALA A 129 -22.04 6.04 2.20
CA ALA A 129 -23.28 5.80 2.94
C ALA A 129 -23.26 4.52 3.82
N THR A 130 -22.37 3.58 3.52
CA THR A 130 -22.18 2.36 4.31
C THR A 130 -21.36 2.58 5.58
N LEU A 131 -20.72 3.75 5.70
CA LEU A 131 -19.91 4.14 6.85
C LEU A 131 -20.68 5.07 7.80
N LYS A 132 -20.65 4.71 9.07
CA LYS A 132 -21.26 5.41 10.20
C LYS A 132 -20.14 5.76 11.16
N LEU A 133 -19.69 7.02 11.09
CA LEU A 133 -18.50 7.45 11.81
C LEU A 133 -18.61 7.25 13.33
N GLU A 134 -19.81 7.39 13.88
CA GLU A 134 -20.12 7.16 15.29
C GLU A 134 -19.94 5.70 15.75
N GLN A 135 -19.87 4.76 14.80
CA GLN A 135 -19.65 3.34 15.05
C GLN A 135 -18.20 2.91 14.78
N LEU A 136 -17.35 3.81 14.29
CA LEU A 136 -15.97 3.47 13.94
C LEU A 136 -15.13 3.29 15.21
N GLY A 137 -14.67 2.07 15.44
CA GLY A 137 -13.83 1.69 16.56
C GLY A 137 -12.37 1.65 16.16
N ILE A 138 -11.63 2.73 16.40
CA ILE A 138 -10.18 2.76 16.21
C ILE A 138 -9.51 2.50 17.54
N THR A 139 -9.03 1.28 17.75
CA THR A 139 -8.19 0.95 18.90
C THR A 139 -6.73 1.16 18.54
N ILE A 140 -6.07 2.11 19.20
CA ILE A 140 -4.62 2.29 19.07
C ILE A 140 -3.95 1.19 19.89
N ALA A 141 -3.44 0.16 19.23
CA ALA A 141 -2.57 -0.82 19.87
C ALA A 141 -1.21 -0.15 20.15
N GLY A 142 -0.99 0.24 21.41
CA GLY A 142 0.26 0.83 21.87
C GLY A 142 1.40 -0.19 21.95
N ALA A 143 2.50 0.11 21.25
CA ALA A 143 3.88 -0.35 21.44
C ALA A 143 4.10 -1.79 21.96
N SER A 144 4.48 -2.70 21.05
CA SER A 144 5.27 -3.87 21.42
C SER A 144 6.51 -3.42 22.20
N LYS A 145 6.66 -3.90 23.44
CA LYS A 145 7.87 -3.72 24.24
C LYS A 145 9.06 -4.20 23.41
N GLY A 146 10.01 -3.29 23.15
CA GLY A 146 11.31 -3.64 22.59
C GLY A 146 11.90 -4.83 23.33
N ARG A 147 12.21 -5.89 22.57
CA ARG A 147 13.13 -6.95 22.98
C ARG A 147 14.45 -6.70 22.31
#